data_AF-A0A975IH94-F1
#
_entry.id   AF-A0A975IH94-F1
#
_cell.length_a   1.000
_cell.length_b   1.000
_cell.length_c   1.000
_cell.angle_alpha   90.00
_cell.angle_beta   90.00
_cell.angle_gamma   90.00
#
_symmetry.space_group_name_H-M   'P 1'
#
loop_
_entity.id
_entity.type
_entity.pdbx_description
1 polymer ?
#
loop_
_entity_poly.entity_id
_entity_poly.type
_entity_poly.pdbx_seq_one_letter_code
_entity_poly.pdbx_strand_id
1 'polypeptide(L)'
;MKKALIATALIGVLGMTVAFAGPGGGDCGAKGGHGGFGGHRAQMGEMLTKKLDLTAEQQTQVDAIMKEQRTKMDEMRQQMQKQMQAMRTEGETKVAALLTPEQAATFQKMQDERKQRQEERREEMKKRLESDVL
;
A
#
# COMPACT_ATOMS: atom_id res chain seq x y z
N MET A 1 -44.84 5.66 1.63
CA MET A 1 -44.87 6.85 0.74
C MET A 1 -43.89 7.89 1.25
N LYS A 2 -43.06 8.40 0.31
CA LYS A 2 -42.43 9.73 0.30
C LYS A 2 -41.06 9.91 1.01
N LYS A 3 -40.03 9.82 0.15
CA LYS A 3 -38.86 10.72 0.02
C LYS A 3 -37.69 10.54 0.99
N ALA A 4 -36.77 9.63 0.66
CA ALA A 4 -35.35 9.86 0.94
C ALA A 4 -34.73 10.46 -0.33
N LEU A 5 -34.42 11.74 -0.27
CA LEU A 5 -33.85 12.53 -1.35
C LEU A 5 -32.45 12.03 -1.70
N ILE A 6 -32.27 11.73 -2.98
CA ILE A 6 -30.99 11.63 -3.67
C ILE A 6 -30.41 13.05 -3.78
N ALA A 7 -29.07 13.10 -3.81
CA ALA A 7 -28.20 14.21 -4.18
C ALA A 7 -27.77 15.15 -3.06
N THR A 8 -26.52 14.97 -2.62
CA THR A 8 -25.51 16.01 -2.86
C THR A 8 -24.11 15.40 -2.79
N ALA A 9 -23.52 15.22 -3.97
CA ALA A 9 -22.09 15.17 -4.12
C ALA A 9 -21.53 16.53 -3.70
N LEU A 10 -20.85 16.58 -2.56
CA LEU A 10 -19.96 17.67 -2.21
C LEU A 10 -18.54 17.12 -2.23
N ILE A 11 -17.93 17.18 -3.41
CA ILE A 11 -16.47 17.18 -3.55
C ILE A 11 -16.01 18.53 -3.01
N GLY A 12 -15.84 18.59 -1.70
CA GLY A 12 -15.22 19.71 -1.00
C GLY A 12 -13.70 19.50 -1.02
N VAL A 13 -13.03 20.27 -1.85
CA VAL A 13 -11.58 20.44 -1.92
C VAL A 13 -10.99 20.63 -0.53
N LEU A 14 -10.08 19.75 -0.11
CA LEU A 14 -9.17 20.00 1.01
C LEU A 14 -7.74 20.08 0.48
N GLY A 15 -7.43 21.25 -0.07
CA GLY A 15 -6.08 21.79 -0.02
C GLY A 15 -5.83 22.29 1.40
N MET A 16 -5.14 21.51 2.21
CA MET A 16 -4.62 21.95 3.50
C MET A 16 -3.17 21.46 3.60
N THR A 17 -2.26 22.29 3.09
CA THR A 17 -0.82 22.17 3.34
C THR A 17 -0.56 22.47 4.81
N VAL A 18 -0.35 21.44 5.62
CA VAL A 18 0.27 21.60 6.93
C VAL A 18 1.71 21.13 6.81
N ALA A 19 2.62 22.10 6.72
CA ALA A 19 4.02 21.87 6.99
C ALA A 19 4.16 21.56 8.49
N PHE A 20 4.32 20.29 8.84
CA PHE A 20 4.68 19.88 10.20
C PHE A 20 6.17 19.54 10.22
N ALA A 21 6.99 20.53 10.58
CA ALA A 21 8.34 20.30 11.06
C ALA A 21 8.26 19.91 12.53
N GLY A 22 8.58 18.66 12.85
CA GLY A 22 8.72 18.17 14.22
C GLY A 22 9.82 17.12 14.27
N PRO A 23 10.82 17.25 15.17
CA PRO A 23 11.93 16.32 15.27
C PRO A 23 11.47 15.08 16.05
N GLY A 24 11.34 13.95 15.36
CA GLY A 24 10.93 12.68 15.96
C GLY A 24 11.80 11.55 15.44
N GLY A 25 13.05 11.50 15.90
CA GLY A 25 13.84 10.28 15.85
C GLY A 25 13.16 9.22 16.73
N GLY A 26 12.92 8.05 16.16
CA GLY A 26 12.26 6.96 16.87
C GLY A 26 12.15 5.72 15.99
N ASP A 27 13.18 4.89 16.07
CA ASP A 27 13.06 3.44 16.07
C ASP A 27 12.16 2.82 14.99
N CYS A 28 12.71 2.58 13.79
CA CYS A 28 12.17 1.59 12.85
C CYS A 28 12.50 0.17 13.33
N GLY A 29 12.06 -0.14 14.56
CA GLY A 29 12.10 -1.45 15.18
C GLY A 29 10.95 -2.32 14.70
N ALA A 30 11.30 -3.52 14.26
CA ALA A 30 10.40 -4.55 13.77
C ALA A 30 9.25 -4.86 14.76
N LYS A 31 8.00 -4.70 14.31
CA LYS A 31 6.86 -5.39 14.91
C LYS A 31 5.73 -5.60 13.90
N GLY A 32 5.44 -6.87 13.65
CA GLY A 32 4.10 -7.38 13.37
C GLY A 32 3.45 -6.94 12.07
N GLY A 33 3.44 -7.83 11.08
CA GLY A 33 2.59 -7.71 9.89
C GLY A 33 1.17 -7.25 10.24
N HIS A 34 0.77 -6.14 9.65
CA HIS A 34 -0.63 -5.77 9.51
C HIS A 34 -0.93 -5.81 8.02
N GLY A 35 -1.96 -6.59 7.68
CA GLY A 35 -2.32 -6.97 6.33
C GLY A 35 -2.27 -5.77 5.39
N GLY A 36 -1.66 -5.99 4.22
CA GLY A 36 -1.65 -5.00 3.16
C GLY A 36 -3.06 -4.44 2.96
N PHE A 37 -3.13 -3.17 2.62
CA PHE A 37 -4.35 -2.36 2.43
C PHE A 37 -5.49 -3.03 1.62
N GLY A 38 -5.23 -4.12 0.91
CA GLY A 38 -6.22 -4.93 0.20
C GLY A 38 -7.02 -5.92 1.06
N GLY A 39 -6.44 -6.52 2.11
CA GLY A 39 -7.11 -7.58 2.89
C GLY A 39 -8.25 -7.07 3.77
N HIS A 40 -8.07 -5.91 4.40
CA HIS A 40 -9.10 -5.28 5.25
C HIS A 40 -10.29 -4.73 4.43
N ARG A 41 -10.09 -4.39 3.16
CA ARG A 41 -11.15 -3.78 2.33
C ARG A 41 -12.09 -4.79 1.70
N ALA A 42 -11.60 -5.99 1.35
CA ALA A 42 -12.49 -7.08 0.95
C ALA A 42 -13.48 -7.43 2.07
N GLN A 43 -13.00 -7.43 3.32
CA GLN A 43 -13.84 -7.63 4.50
C GLN A 43 -14.83 -6.49 4.75
N MET A 44 -14.54 -5.26 4.31
CA MET A 44 -15.46 -4.12 4.46
C MET A 44 -16.71 -4.24 3.59
N GLY A 45 -16.59 -4.72 2.34
CA GLY A 45 -17.75 -4.94 1.47
C GLY A 45 -18.72 -5.98 2.06
N GLU A 46 -18.18 -7.11 2.51
CA GLU A 46 -18.96 -8.15 3.17
C GLU A 46 -19.57 -7.69 4.50
N MET A 47 -18.86 -6.85 5.25
CA MET A 47 -19.37 -6.26 6.49
C MET A 47 -20.53 -5.30 6.23
N LEU A 48 -20.43 -4.44 5.22
CA LEU A 48 -21.48 -3.47 4.88
C LEU A 48 -22.76 -4.17 4.42
N THR A 49 -22.63 -5.19 3.58
CA THR A 49 -23.76 -6.00 3.12
C THR A 49 -24.48 -6.70 4.28
N LYS A 50 -23.74 -7.29 5.22
CA LYS A 50 -24.31 -8.00 6.37
C LYS A 50 -24.89 -7.08 7.45
N LYS A 51 -24.34 -5.88 7.64
CA LYS A 51 -24.77 -4.96 8.70
C LYS A 51 -25.91 -4.02 8.31
N LEU A 52 -26.13 -3.82 7.01
CA LEU A 52 -27.11 -2.85 6.50
C LEU A 52 -28.33 -3.50 5.85
N ASP A 53 -28.47 -4.84 5.94
CA ASP A 53 -29.56 -5.62 5.36
C ASP A 53 -29.86 -5.21 3.90
N LEU A 54 -28.81 -5.09 3.10
CA LEU A 54 -28.90 -4.59 1.73
C LEU A 54 -29.73 -5.54 0.85
N THR A 55 -30.60 -4.98 0.01
CA THR A 55 -31.30 -5.78 -1.02
C THR A 55 -30.33 -6.29 -2.08
N ALA A 56 -30.72 -7.31 -2.85
CA ALA A 56 -29.86 -7.88 -3.90
C ALA A 56 -29.38 -6.83 -4.94
N GLU A 57 -30.24 -5.86 -5.27
CA GLU A 57 -29.89 -4.75 -6.16
C GLU A 57 -28.85 -3.81 -5.54
N GLN A 58 -28.99 -3.49 -4.23
CA GLN A 58 -28.04 -2.65 -3.51
C GLN A 58 -26.67 -3.34 -3.35
N GLN A 59 -26.66 -4.65 -3.08
CA GLN A 59 -25.43 -5.44 -3.00
C GLN A 59 -24.65 -5.39 -4.32
N THR A 60 -25.35 -5.57 -5.43
CA THR A 60 -24.75 -5.49 -6.78
C THR A 60 -24.10 -4.13 -7.03
N GLN A 61 -24.74 -3.04 -6.58
CA GLN A 61 -24.18 -1.69 -6.72
C GLN A 61 -22.96 -1.48 -5.82
N VAL A 62 -23.00 -1.96 -4.57
CA VAL A 62 -21.85 -1.88 -3.64
C VAL A 62 -20.66 -2.68 -4.19
N ASP A 63 -20.88 -3.88 -4.72
CA ASP A 63 -19.83 -4.70 -5.31
C ASP A 63 -19.17 -4.01 -6.51
N ALA A 64 -19.96 -3.35 -7.36
CA ALA A 64 -19.44 -2.56 -8.47
C ALA A 64 -18.54 -1.41 -7.98
N ILE A 65 -18.97 -0.66 -6.96
CA ILE A 65 -18.18 0.43 -6.35
C ILE A 65 -16.88 -0.12 -5.76
N MET A 66 -16.95 -1.23 -5.02
CA MET A 66 -15.78 -1.84 -4.40
C MET A 66 -14.78 -2.36 -5.44
N LYS A 67 -15.27 -2.94 -6.55
CA LYS A 67 -14.43 -3.39 -7.66
C LYS A 67 -13.70 -2.22 -8.31
N GLU A 68 -14.41 -1.13 -8.61
CA GLU A 68 -13.81 0.09 -9.17
C GLU A 68 -12.73 0.66 -8.24
N GLN A 69 -13.01 0.72 -6.93
CA GLN A 69 -12.04 1.18 -5.94
C GLN A 69 -10.80 0.29 -5.88
N ARG A 70 -10.96 -1.04 -5.95
CA ARG A 70 -9.82 -1.98 -5.98
C ARG A 70 -8.92 -1.69 -7.19
N THR A 71 -9.50 -1.56 -8.38
CA THR A 71 -8.74 -1.25 -9.61
C THR A 71 -7.94 0.05 -9.46
N LYS A 72 -8.58 1.13 -9.02
CA LYS A 72 -7.91 2.44 -8.82
C LYS A 72 -6.79 2.36 -7.79
N MET A 73 -6.99 1.60 -6.72
CA MET A 73 -5.97 1.40 -5.70
C MET A 73 -4.79 0.57 -6.21
N ASP A 74 -5.03 -0.45 -7.03
CA ASP A 74 -3.97 -1.26 -7.62
C ASP A 74 -3.12 -0.43 -8.60
N GLU A 75 -3.75 0.40 -9.42
CA GLU A 75 -3.05 1.37 -10.28
C GLU A 75 -2.19 2.34 -9.47
N MET A 76 -2.77 2.96 -8.44
CA MET A 76 -2.06 3.86 -7.54
C MET A 76 -0.87 3.14 -6.86
N ARG A 77 -1.07 1.91 -6.40
CA ARG A 77 -0.02 1.11 -5.76
C ARG A 77 1.13 0.86 -6.72
N GLN A 78 0.86 0.49 -7.97
CA GLN A 78 1.90 0.28 -8.98
C GLN A 78 2.67 1.57 -9.28
N GLN A 79 1.97 2.69 -9.40
CA GLN A 79 2.60 4.00 -9.63
C GLN A 79 3.50 4.39 -8.44
N MET A 80 2.98 4.31 -7.22
CA MET A 80 3.76 4.61 -6.01
C MET A 80 4.96 3.69 -5.87
N GLN A 81 4.83 2.40 -6.20
CA GLN A 81 5.95 1.47 -6.15
C GLN A 81 7.09 1.91 -7.08
N LYS A 82 6.77 2.30 -8.32
CA LYS A 82 7.77 2.80 -9.29
C LYS A 82 8.44 4.08 -8.80
N GLN A 83 7.66 5.04 -8.30
CA GLN A 83 8.19 6.31 -7.79
C GLN A 83 9.10 6.10 -6.58
N MET A 84 8.69 5.24 -5.63
CA MET A 84 9.49 4.90 -4.46
C MET A 84 10.79 4.20 -4.84
N GLN A 85 10.77 3.32 -5.85
CA GLN A 85 11.97 2.67 -6.35
C GLN A 85 12.94 3.70 -6.97
N ALA A 86 12.44 4.61 -7.81
CA ALA A 86 13.26 5.66 -8.41
C ALA A 86 13.90 6.56 -7.34
N MET A 87 13.13 7.01 -6.35
CA MET A 87 13.62 7.84 -5.25
C MET A 87 14.70 7.13 -4.43
N ARG A 88 14.54 5.83 -4.18
CA ARG A 88 15.56 5.01 -3.49
C ARG A 88 16.85 4.94 -4.30
N THR A 89 16.78 4.59 -5.58
CA THR A 89 17.97 4.53 -6.45
C THR A 89 18.68 5.88 -6.54
N GLU A 90 17.93 6.98 -6.64
CA GLU A 90 18.50 8.32 -6.66
C GLU A 90 19.24 8.62 -5.35
N GLY A 91 18.62 8.35 -4.21
CA GLY A 91 19.24 8.51 -2.89
C GLY A 91 20.49 7.64 -2.72
N GLU A 92 20.44 6.38 -3.14
CA GLU A 92 21.58 5.47 -3.10
C GLU A 92 22.75 5.98 -3.96
N THR A 93 22.47 6.54 -5.13
CA THR A 93 23.48 7.13 -6.02
C THR A 93 24.14 8.35 -5.37
N LYS A 94 23.33 9.24 -4.79
CA LYS A 94 23.82 10.43 -4.09
C LYS A 94 24.67 10.07 -2.88
N VAL A 95 24.27 9.07 -2.10
CA VAL A 95 25.06 8.58 -0.97
C VAL A 95 26.38 7.99 -1.47
N ALA A 96 26.35 7.10 -2.47
CA ALA A 96 27.54 6.46 -3.00
C ALA A 96 28.60 7.46 -3.49
N ALA A 97 28.18 8.58 -4.06
CA ALA A 97 29.08 9.64 -4.53
C ALA A 97 29.87 10.34 -3.40
N LEU A 98 29.43 10.23 -2.15
CA LEU A 98 30.07 10.83 -0.98
C LEU A 98 30.99 9.86 -0.22
N LEU A 99 31.01 8.59 -0.60
CA LEU A 99 31.74 7.55 0.14
C LEU A 99 33.19 7.43 -0.31
N THR A 100 34.06 7.09 0.64
CA THR A 100 35.40 6.59 0.33
C THR A 100 35.33 5.19 -0.28
N PRO A 101 36.39 4.69 -0.96
CA PRO A 101 36.38 3.35 -1.54
C PRO A 101 36.04 2.23 -0.54
N GLU A 102 36.58 2.30 0.69
CA GLU A 102 36.31 1.32 1.74
C GLU A 102 34.85 1.37 2.23
N GLN A 103 34.28 2.57 2.36
CA GLN A 103 32.88 2.76 2.73
C GLN A 103 31.94 2.30 1.60
N ALA A 104 32.30 2.54 0.34
CA ALA A 104 31.54 2.10 -0.82
C ALA A 104 31.43 0.57 -0.90
N ALA A 105 32.52 -0.16 -0.59
CA ALA A 105 32.49 -1.62 -0.52
C ALA A 105 31.51 -2.13 0.56
N THR A 106 31.50 -1.49 1.73
CA THR A 106 30.54 -1.82 2.80
C THR A 106 29.11 -1.50 2.39
N PHE A 107 28.89 -0.34 1.74
CA PHE A 107 27.58 0.07 1.24
C PHE A 107 27.03 -0.88 0.19
N GLN A 108 27.87 -1.35 -0.73
CA GLN A 108 27.48 -2.33 -1.75
C GLN A 108 27.06 -3.66 -1.12
N LYS A 109 27.83 -4.17 -0.15
CA LYS A 109 27.45 -5.39 0.59
C LYS A 109 26.08 -5.25 1.25
N MET A 110 25.80 -4.11 1.89
CA MET A 110 24.48 -3.86 2.49
C MET A 110 23.35 -3.84 1.45
N GLN A 111 23.58 -3.33 0.23
CA GLN A 111 22.59 -3.37 -0.84
C GLN A 111 22.32 -4.80 -1.32
N ASP A 112 23.36 -5.61 -1.49
CA ASP A 112 23.24 -6.98 -1.96
C ASP A 112 22.50 -7.86 -0.95
N GLU A 113 22.80 -7.72 0.34
CA GLU A 113 22.04 -8.40 1.41
C GLU A 113 20.57 -7.99 1.44
N ARG A 114 20.25 -6.72 1.15
CA ARG A 114 18.85 -6.25 1.04
C ARG A 114 18.13 -6.92 -0.14
N LYS A 115 18.81 -7.06 -1.28
CA LYS A 115 18.26 -7.73 -2.48
C LYS A 115 18.02 -9.22 -2.20
N GLN A 116 18.99 -9.91 -1.61
CA GLN A 116 18.84 -11.32 -1.23
C GLN A 116 17.64 -11.54 -0.30
N ARG A 117 17.53 -10.76 0.78
CA ARG A 117 16.37 -10.83 1.68
C ARG A 117 15.05 -10.55 0.97
N GLN A 118 15.05 -9.71 -0.07
CA GLN A 118 13.84 -9.44 -0.85
C GLN A 118 13.47 -10.63 -1.74
N GLU A 119 14.45 -11.26 -2.37
CA GLU A 119 14.27 -12.46 -3.19
C GLU A 119 13.78 -13.63 -2.35
N GLU A 120 14.41 -13.90 -1.20
CA GLU A 120 13.98 -14.92 -0.24
C GLU A 120 12.52 -14.76 0.16
N ARG A 121 12.10 -13.53 0.52
CA ARG A 121 10.69 -13.25 0.84
C ARG A 121 9.76 -13.48 -0.35
N ARG A 122 10.22 -13.19 -1.58
CA ARG A 122 9.42 -13.42 -2.79
C ARG A 122 9.26 -14.91 -3.06
N GLU A 123 10.32 -15.69 -2.88
CA GLU A 123 10.28 -17.14 -3.01
C GLU A 123 9.42 -17.80 -1.93
N GLU A 124 9.54 -17.36 -0.67
CA GLU A 124 8.69 -17.84 0.42
C GLU A 124 7.21 -17.55 0.13
N MET A 125 6.90 -16.34 -0.33
CA MET A 125 5.53 -15.99 -0.74
C MET A 125 5.04 -16.90 -1.88
N LYS A 126 5.88 -17.16 -2.89
CA LYS A 126 5.54 -18.04 -4.00
C LYS A 126 5.25 -19.46 -3.51
N LYS A 127 6.09 -20.01 -2.62
CA LYS A 127 5.89 -21.34 -2.02
C LYS A 127 4.58 -21.42 -1.23
N ARG A 128 4.24 -20.40 -0.44
CA ARG A 128 2.96 -20.34 0.29
C ARG A 128 1.76 -20.35 -0.65
N LEU A 129 1.82 -19.56 -1.73
CA LEU A 129 0.76 -19.53 -2.74
C LEU A 129 0.61 -20.88 -3.46
N GLU A 130 1.71 -21.60 -3.70
CA GLU A 130 1.68 -22.93 -4.30
C GLU A 130 1.16 -24.01 -3.33
N SER A 131 1.47 -23.90 -2.04
CA SER A 131 0.97 -24.85 -1.02
C SER A 131 -0.51 -24.68 -0.70
N ASP A 132 -1.06 -23.46 -0.81
CA ASP A 132 -2.48 -23.20 -0.56
C ASP A 132 -3.39 -23.67 -1.73
N VAL A 133 -2.81 -24.09 -2.86
CA VAL A 133 -3.51 -24.50 -4.09
C VAL A 133 -3.60 -26.04 -4.23
N LEU A 134 -2.90 -26.81 -3.38
CA LEU A 134 -2.92 -28.28 -3.34
C LEU A 134 -3.68 -28.82 -2.13
#